data_AF-A0A8X6TVV0-F1
#
_entry.id   AF-A0A8X6TVV0-F1
#
_cell.length_a   1.000
_cell.length_b   1.000
_cell.length_c   1.000
_cell.angle_alpha   90.00
_cell.angle_beta   90.00
_cell.angle_gamma   90.00
#
_symmetry.space_group_name_H-M   'P 1'
#
loop_
_entity.id
_entity.type
_entity.pdbx_description
1 polymer ?
#
loop_
_entity_poly.entity_id
_entity_poly.type
_entity_poly.pdbx_seq_one_letter_code
_entity_poly.pdbx_strand_id
1 'polypeptide(L)'
;MHLASSEKPLFCDVSTGTVRLYITKPFRKEIFVSIHNLSHPGGKSTQKLVYFRFVWKSMNRDCAFWSKHRIACQKFKIQRHRSELGNDPLPSTRFSHSHNEVVGPFSPI
;
A
#
# COMPACT_ATOMS: atom_id res chain seq x y z
N MET A 1 7.79 -29.13 -13.04
CA MET A 1 6.32 -29.29 -13.06
C MET A 1 5.82 -28.86 -14.43
N HIS A 2 4.85 -29.54 -15.02
CA HIS A 2 4.20 -29.12 -16.27
C HIS A 2 2.75 -28.76 -15.96
N LEU A 3 2.24 -27.70 -16.60
CA LEU A 3 0.79 -27.49 -16.64
C LEU A 3 0.24 -28.51 -17.64
N ALA A 4 -0.86 -29.20 -17.32
CA ALA A 4 -1.41 -30.31 -18.11
C ALA A 4 -1.69 -29.99 -19.60
N SER A 5 -1.62 -28.70 -20.00
CA SER A 5 -1.87 -28.19 -21.35
C SER A 5 -0.65 -27.49 -22.00
N SER A 6 0.55 -27.52 -21.38
CA SER A 6 1.71 -26.76 -21.89
C SER A 6 3.00 -27.58 -21.80
N GLU A 7 3.70 -27.70 -22.94
CA GLU A 7 5.03 -28.31 -23.05
C GLU A 7 6.13 -27.47 -22.38
N LYS A 8 5.85 -26.21 -22.02
CA LYS A 8 6.83 -25.35 -21.36
C LYS A 8 7.07 -25.79 -19.91
N PRO A 9 8.34 -25.99 -19.50
CA PRO A 9 8.67 -26.36 -18.13
C PRO A 9 8.38 -25.20 -17.17
N LEU A 10 7.79 -25.52 -16.01
CA LEU A 10 7.62 -24.57 -14.91
C LEU A 10 8.84 -24.61 -13.99
N PHE A 11 9.43 -23.43 -13.79
CA PHE A 11 10.50 -23.24 -12.81
C PHE A 11 9.90 -23.01 -11.43
N CYS A 12 10.41 -23.76 -10.44
CA CYS A 12 9.95 -23.68 -9.06
C CYS A 12 11.15 -23.60 -8.10
N ASP A 13 10.98 -22.85 -7.02
CA ASP A 13 11.85 -22.88 -5.85
C ASP A 13 11.28 -23.84 -4.81
N VAL A 14 12.13 -24.71 -4.26
CA VAL A 14 11.78 -25.69 -3.22
C VAL A 14 12.63 -25.54 -1.96
N SER A 15 13.50 -24.52 -1.91
CA SER A 15 14.48 -24.30 -0.83
C SER A 15 13.84 -24.01 0.54
N THR A 16 12.55 -23.69 0.57
CA THR A 16 11.81 -23.29 1.78
C THR A 16 10.90 -24.39 2.33
N GLY A 17 11.00 -25.63 1.82
CA GLY A 17 10.11 -26.74 2.20
C GLY A 17 8.71 -26.65 1.60
N THR A 18 8.42 -25.62 0.81
CA THR A 18 7.20 -25.47 0.01
C THR A 18 7.57 -25.17 -1.43
N VAL A 19 6.75 -25.67 -2.37
CA VAL A 19 6.94 -25.41 -3.80
C VAL A 19 6.45 -24.01 -4.12
N ARG A 20 7.33 -23.18 -4.67
CA ARG A 20 7.04 -21.79 -5.04
C ARG A 20 7.29 -21.56 -6.52
N LEU A 21 6.26 -21.18 -7.24
CA LEU A 21 6.34 -20.97 -8.69
C LEU A 21 7.12 -19.70 -9.04
N TYR A 22 8.03 -19.81 -10.02
CA TYR A 22 8.71 -18.65 -10.57
C TYR A 22 7.78 -17.86 -11.49
N ILE A 23 7.64 -16.56 -11.25
CA ILE A 23 6.70 -15.71 -11.99
C ILE A 23 7.42 -14.76 -12.96
N THR A 24 7.00 -14.81 -14.23
CA THR A 24 7.48 -13.91 -15.29
C THR A 24 6.92 -12.50 -15.12
N LYS A 25 7.68 -11.50 -15.60
CA LYS A 25 7.39 -10.07 -15.36
C LYS A 25 5.93 -9.64 -15.59
N PRO A 26 5.24 -10.06 -16.68
CA PRO A 26 3.87 -9.61 -16.96
C PRO A 26 2.87 -9.95 -15.84
N PHE A 27 3.01 -11.12 -15.22
CA PHE A 27 2.03 -11.64 -14.25
C PHE A 27 2.28 -11.20 -12.81
N ARG A 28 3.46 -10.65 -12.48
CA ARG A 28 3.83 -10.37 -11.08
C ARG A 28 2.87 -9.39 -10.41
N LYS A 29 2.48 -8.32 -11.12
CA LYS A 29 1.57 -7.30 -10.58
C LYS A 29 0.16 -7.85 -10.43
N GLU A 30 -0.30 -8.65 -11.40
CA GLU A 30 -1.63 -9.26 -11.39
C GLU A 30 -1.79 -10.23 -10.21
N ILE A 31 -0.80 -11.11 -10.01
CA ILE A 31 -0.75 -12.02 -8.85
C ILE A 31 -0.72 -11.25 -7.53
N PHE A 32 0.05 -10.16 -7.46
CA PHE A 32 0.06 -9.34 -6.26
C PHE A 32 -1.32 -8.73 -5.99
N VAL A 33 -1.98 -8.15 -7.01
CA VAL A 33 -3.29 -7.51 -6.87
C VAL A 33 -4.36 -8.53 -6.49
N SER A 34 -4.36 -9.72 -7.10
CA SER A 34 -5.33 -10.78 -6.77
C SER A 34 -5.24 -11.18 -5.30
N ILE A 35 -4.03 -11.40 -4.77
CA ILE A 35 -3.82 -11.72 -3.35
C ILE A 35 -4.15 -10.53 -2.45
N HIS A 36 -3.73 -9.32 -2.83
CA HIS A 36 -3.91 -8.12 -2.03
C HIS A 36 -5.40 -7.76 -1.84
N ASN A 37 -6.23 -8.01 -2.85
CA ASN A 37 -7.65 -7.70 -2.83
C ASN A 37 -8.47 -8.65 -1.93
N LEU A 38 -7.98 -9.85 -1.60
CA LEU A 38 -8.75 -10.87 -0.88
C LEU A 38 -9.15 -10.46 0.55
N SER A 39 -8.36 -9.62 1.23
CA SER A 39 -8.68 -9.23 2.62
C SER A 39 -8.12 -7.86 3.03
N HIS A 40 -7.77 -7.00 2.06
CA HIS A 40 -6.98 -5.79 2.33
C HIS A 40 -5.84 -6.00 3.36
N PRO A 41 -5.05 -7.07 3.27
CA PRO A 41 -3.99 -7.29 4.25
C PRO A 41 -3.01 -6.13 4.16
N GLY A 42 -2.49 -5.64 5.30
CA GLY A 42 -1.37 -4.71 5.30
C GLY A 42 -0.23 -5.22 4.38
N GLY A 43 0.56 -4.31 3.81
CA GLY A 43 1.54 -4.67 2.77
C GLY A 43 2.47 -5.84 3.14
N LYS A 44 2.86 -5.96 4.42
CA LYS A 44 3.66 -7.08 4.94
C LYS A 44 2.93 -8.44 4.88
N SER A 45 1.65 -8.45 5.20
CA SER A 45 0.81 -9.65 5.18
C SER A 45 0.61 -10.14 3.74
N THR A 46 0.35 -9.22 2.82
CA THR A 46 0.27 -9.53 1.37
C THR A 46 1.60 -10.08 0.86
N GLN A 47 2.73 -9.45 1.23
CA GLN A 47 4.07 -9.93 0.89
C GLN A 47 4.31 -11.36 1.36
N LYS A 48 3.91 -11.70 2.59
CA LYS A 48 4.07 -13.05 3.15
C LYS A 48 3.25 -14.09 2.37
N LEU A 49 2.00 -13.76 2.01
CA LEU A 49 1.14 -14.63 1.22
C LEU A 49 1.68 -14.88 -0.19
N VAL A 50 2.16 -13.82 -0.84
CA VAL A 50 2.82 -13.91 -2.15
C VAL A 50 4.09 -14.76 -2.04
N TYR A 51 4.92 -14.51 -1.03
CA TYR A 51 6.16 -15.24 -0.80
C TYR A 51 5.91 -16.73 -0.61
N PHE A 52 4.87 -17.13 0.12
CA PHE A 52 4.58 -18.54 0.39
C PHE A 52 4.28 -19.35 -0.89
N ARG A 53 3.81 -18.72 -1.96
CA ARG A 53 3.35 -19.41 -3.18
C ARG A 53 4.21 -19.14 -4.41
N PHE A 54 4.93 -18.02 -4.41
CA PHE A 54 5.61 -17.50 -5.60
C PHE A 54 7.02 -16.99 -5.29
N VAL A 55 7.83 -16.92 -6.33
CA VAL A 55 9.18 -16.37 -6.27
C VAL A 55 9.51 -15.61 -7.54
N TRP A 56 10.19 -14.47 -7.40
CA TRP A 56 10.84 -13.78 -8.51
C TRP A 56 11.92 -12.82 -8.01
N LYS A 57 12.82 -12.40 -8.91
CA LYS A 57 13.88 -11.44 -8.58
C LYS A 57 13.28 -10.10 -8.14
N SER A 58 13.71 -9.60 -6.99
CA SER A 58 13.28 -8.31 -6.39
C SER A 58 11.82 -8.26 -5.91
N MET A 59 11.21 -9.41 -5.61
CA MET A 59 9.82 -9.52 -5.12
C MET A 59 9.48 -8.60 -3.95
N ASN A 60 10.34 -8.53 -2.93
CA ASN A 60 10.09 -7.66 -1.77
C ASN A 60 10.00 -6.17 -2.17
N ARG A 61 10.86 -5.73 -3.10
CA ARG A 61 10.86 -4.36 -3.63
C ARG A 61 9.58 -4.09 -4.41
N ASP A 62 9.20 -4.99 -5.31
CA ASP A 62 8.01 -4.86 -6.14
C ASP A 62 6.74 -4.80 -5.29
N CYS A 63 6.55 -5.75 -4.38
CA CYS A 63 5.38 -5.81 -3.50
C CYS A 63 5.31 -4.59 -2.57
N ALA A 64 6.44 -4.09 -2.07
CA ALA A 64 6.48 -2.87 -1.26
C ALA A 64 6.08 -1.64 -2.09
N PHE A 65 6.58 -1.54 -3.32
CA PHE A 65 6.24 -0.46 -4.24
C PHE A 65 4.74 -0.48 -4.55
N TRP A 66 4.15 -1.61 -4.94
CA TRP A 66 2.72 -1.70 -5.24
C TRP A 66 1.82 -1.45 -4.02
N SER A 67 2.21 -1.95 -2.85
CA SER A 67 1.46 -1.68 -1.60
C SER A 67 1.39 -0.19 -1.29
N LYS A 68 2.48 0.56 -1.52
CA LYS A 68 2.54 2.01 -1.26
C LYS A 68 1.74 2.83 -2.28
N HIS A 69 1.71 2.41 -3.55
CA HIS A 69 1.10 3.19 -4.64
C HIS A 69 -0.37 2.86 -4.88
N ARG A 70 -0.98 1.95 -4.10
CA ARG A 70 -2.39 1.62 -4.24
C ARG A 70 -3.27 2.66 -3.54
N ILE A 71 -3.95 3.50 -4.33
CA ILE A 71 -4.83 4.59 -3.87
C ILE A 71 -5.89 4.09 -2.87
N ALA A 72 -6.54 2.95 -3.16
CA ALA A 72 -7.55 2.39 -2.26
C ALA A 72 -6.98 2.15 -0.85
N CYS A 73 -5.77 1.62 -0.73
CA CYS A 73 -5.15 1.43 0.58
C CYS A 73 -4.77 2.74 1.26
N GLN A 74 -4.30 3.74 0.49
CA GLN A 74 -3.95 5.04 1.05
C GLN A 74 -5.18 5.76 1.61
N LYS A 75 -6.32 5.71 0.90
CA LYS A 75 -7.58 6.36 1.33
C LYS A 75 -8.10 5.82 2.67
N PHE A 76 -7.99 4.51 2.89
CA PHE A 76 -8.48 3.89 4.13
C PHE A 76 -7.42 3.82 5.24
N LYS A 77 -6.19 4.26 4.96
CA LYS A 77 -5.11 4.21 5.95
C LYS A 77 -5.26 5.37 6.92
N ILE A 78 -5.74 5.07 8.12
CA ILE A 78 -5.77 6.04 9.22
C ILE A 78 -4.32 6.44 9.53
N GLN A 79 -4.01 7.73 9.40
CA GLN A 79 -2.74 8.31 9.84
C GLN A 79 -2.98 9.10 11.12
N ARG A 80 -2.11 8.91 12.11
CA ARG A 80 -2.14 9.70 13.34
C ARG A 80 -1.25 10.92 13.12
N HIS A 81 -1.83 12.12 13.24
CA HIS A 81 -1.05 13.35 13.30
C HIS A 81 -0.13 13.29 14.53
N ARG A 82 1.17 13.49 14.33
CA ARG A 82 2.20 13.49 15.38
C ARG A 82 3.09 14.73 15.34
N SER A 83 2.78 15.69 14.48
CA SER A 83 3.48 16.97 14.43
C SER A 83 3.24 17.70 15.75
N GLU A 84 4.29 18.33 16.25
CA GLU A 84 4.15 19.36 17.27
C GLU A 84 3.25 20.47 16.72
N LEU A 85 2.41 21.03 17.59
CA LEU A 85 1.62 22.20 17.22
C LEU A 85 2.59 23.35 16.94
N GLY A 86 2.44 24.01 15.80
CA GLY A 86 3.19 25.22 15.51
C GLY A 86 2.84 26.28 16.55
N ASN A 87 3.85 27.01 17.04
CA ASN A 87 3.62 28.18 17.87
C ASN A 87 3.33 29.36 16.94
N ASP A 88 2.12 29.91 17.03
CA ASP A 88 1.81 31.19 16.43
C ASP A 88 2.40 32.31 17.29
N PRO A 89 3.36 33.09 16.78
CA PRO A 89 3.98 34.15 17.57
C PRO A 89 2.95 35.22 17.88
N LEU A 90 3.03 35.77 19.10
CA LEU A 90 2.17 36.87 19.50
C LEU A 90 2.43 38.10 18.61
N PRO A 91 1.38 38.81 18.17
CA PRO A 91 1.53 40.02 17.38
C PRO A 91 2.29 41.10 18.17
N SER A 92 3.35 41.66 17.58
CA SER A 92 4.21 42.68 18.21
C SER A 92 3.61 44.09 18.15
N THR A 93 2.60 44.31 17.31
CA THR A 93 1.88 45.57 17.17
C THR A 93 0.38 45.31 17.00
N ARG A 94 -0.46 46.32 17.30
CA ARG A 94 -1.90 46.23 17.09
C ARG A 94 -2.20 46.00 15.61
N PHE A 95 -3.14 45.10 15.34
CA PHE A 95 -3.60 44.74 13.98
C PHE A 95 -2.53 44.15 13.06
N SER A 96 -1.38 43.69 13.56
CA SER A 96 -0.38 43.03 12.70
C SER A 96 -0.83 41.66 12.19
N HIS A 97 -1.77 41.01 12.89
CA HIS A 97 -2.39 39.76 12.47
C HIS A 97 -3.84 39.71 12.96
N SER A 98 -4.75 39.24 12.12
CA SER A 98 -6.17 39.03 12.47
C SER A 98 -6.64 37.68 11.93
N HIS A 99 -7.15 36.83 12.82
CA HIS A 99 -7.77 35.57 12.45
C HIS A 99 -9.27 35.81 12.28
N ASN A 100 -9.79 35.57 11.07
CA ASN A 100 -11.21 35.71 10.78
C ASN A 100 -11.76 34.33 10.41
N GLU A 101 -12.82 33.91 11.07
CA GLU A 101 -13.51 32.65 10.82
C GLU A 101 -14.98 32.90 10.53
N VAL A 102 -15.53 32.19 9.55
CA VAL A 102 -16.96 32.25 9.21
C VAL A 102 -17.67 31.17 10.01
N VAL A 103 -18.72 31.57 10.73
CA VAL A 103 -19.61 30.65 11.44
C VAL A 103 -20.89 30.49 10.61
N GLY A 104 -21.45 29.27 10.55
CA GLY A 104 -22.80 29.02 10.02
C GLY A 104 -22.86 28.50 8.58
N PRO A 105 -23.94 27.78 8.25
CA PRO A 105 -25.18 28.41 7.82
C PRO A 105 -26.12 28.71 9.00
N PHE A 106 -26.65 29.94 9.04
CA PHE A 106 -27.65 30.35 10.02
C PHE A 106 -29.06 30.11 9.47
N SER A 107 -30.01 29.86 10.36
CA SER A 107 -31.42 29.78 9.95
C SER A 107 -31.84 31.13 9.32
N PRO A 108 -32.61 31.13 8.22
CA PRO A 108 -33.15 32.36 7.67
C PRO A 108 -34.05 33.04 8.70
N ILE A 109 -33.90 34.36 8.82
CA ILE A 109 -34.73 35.23 9.68
C ILE A 109 -36.07 35.47 9.00
#